data_AF-A0A1F8XMQ2-F1
#
_entry.id   AF-A0A1F8XMQ2-F1
#
_cell.length_a   1.000
_cell.length_b   1.000
_cell.length_c   1.000
_cell.angle_alpha   90.00
_cell.angle_beta   90.00
_cell.angle_gamma   90.00
#
_symmetry.space_group_name_H-M   'P 1'
#
loop_
_entity.id
_entity.type
_entity.pdbx_description
1 polymer ?
#
loop_
_entity_poly.entity_id
_entity_poly.type
_entity_poly.pdbx_seq_one_letter_code
_entity_poly.pdbx_strand_id
1 'polypeptide(L)'
;MDCRTAHAKIEEKADGFLPQDADGELSRHLSGCSACAAEDAAASATGPLLRALAGIRAKEKAPALDAMWTRVRAGIEEGREARMPPSWIARWAWIPAAVALAVLALLFYPTGTDRQPFHPTTFDVSVEDIESEAATVALVDKGEDLPRVIWIIEDGKT
;
A
#
# COMPACT_ATOMS: atom_id res chain seq x y z
N MET A 1 -44.14 9.36 -17.44
CA MET A 1 -44.00 8.27 -16.45
C MET A 1 -45.30 7.51 -16.36
N ASP A 2 -45.24 6.19 -16.30
CA ASP A 2 -46.40 5.33 -16.09
C ASP A 2 -46.70 5.15 -14.59
N CYS A 3 -47.88 4.60 -14.26
CA CYS A 3 -48.27 4.42 -12.86
C CYS A 3 -47.31 3.47 -12.12
N ARG A 4 -46.82 2.41 -12.77
CA ARG A 4 -45.91 1.44 -12.13
C ARG A 4 -44.63 2.11 -11.63
N THR A 5 -44.02 2.94 -12.47
CA THR A 5 -42.82 3.68 -12.09
C THR A 5 -43.16 4.74 -11.04
N ALA A 6 -44.35 5.35 -11.11
CA ALA A 6 -44.81 6.27 -10.08
C ALA A 6 -44.94 5.59 -8.71
N HIS A 7 -45.51 4.38 -8.62
CA HIS A 7 -45.61 3.63 -7.36
C HIS A 7 -44.23 3.36 -6.75
N ALA A 8 -43.26 2.88 -7.55
CA ALA A 8 -41.90 2.66 -7.07
C ALA A 8 -41.27 3.97 -6.53
N LYS A 9 -41.45 5.09 -7.23
CA LYS A 9 -40.96 6.40 -6.75
C LYS A 9 -41.70 6.91 -5.52
N ILE A 10 -42.99 6.58 -5.33
CA ILE A 10 -43.75 6.89 -4.10
C ILE A 10 -43.17 6.13 -2.91
N GLU A 11 -42.82 4.86 -3.08
CA GLU A 11 -42.16 4.06 -2.04
C GLU A 11 -40.77 4.63 -1.69
N GLU A 12 -39.95 4.91 -2.70
CA GLU A 12 -38.63 5.55 -2.51
C GLU A 12 -38.75 6.92 -1.81
N LYS A 13 -39.78 7.70 -2.13
CA LYS A 13 -40.07 8.98 -1.46
C LYS A 13 -40.46 8.76 0.00
N ALA A 14 -41.31 7.76 0.28
CA ALA A 14 -41.73 7.44 1.63
C ALA A 14 -40.54 7.01 2.52
N ASP A 15 -39.57 6.31 1.93
CA ASP A 15 -38.34 5.87 2.60
C ASP A 15 -37.24 6.96 2.66
N GLY A 16 -37.42 8.08 1.94
CA GLY A 16 -36.48 9.20 1.92
C GLY A 16 -35.28 9.00 0.97
N PHE A 17 -35.39 8.09 0.01
CA PHE A 17 -34.35 7.79 -0.98
C PHE A 17 -34.58 8.46 -2.34
N LEU A 18 -35.75 9.08 -2.57
CA LEU A 18 -36.06 9.68 -3.86
C LEU A 18 -35.13 10.89 -4.15
N PRO A 19 -34.34 10.85 -5.25
CA PRO A 19 -33.51 11.97 -5.68
C PRO A 19 -34.34 13.21 -6.06
N GLN A 20 -33.77 14.41 -5.92
CA GLN A 20 -34.48 15.68 -6.17
C GLN A 20 -34.96 15.85 -7.62
N ASP A 21 -34.20 15.34 -8.59
CA ASP A 21 -34.57 15.32 -10.02
C ASP A 21 -35.76 14.40 -10.29
N ALA A 22 -35.84 13.27 -9.58
CA ALA A 22 -36.94 12.33 -9.67
C ALA A 22 -38.24 12.83 -9.01
N ASP A 23 -38.15 13.73 -8.02
CA ASP A 23 -39.29 14.32 -7.31
C ASP A 23 -40.12 15.25 -8.22
N GLY A 24 -39.46 16.02 -9.10
CA GLY A 24 -40.14 16.86 -10.09
C GLY A 24 -40.93 16.05 -11.12
N GLU A 25 -40.40 14.90 -11.55
CA GLU A 25 -41.11 13.98 -12.44
C GLU A 25 -42.31 13.31 -11.77
N LEU A 26 -42.13 12.88 -10.51
CA LEU A 26 -43.21 12.30 -9.72
C LEU A 26 -44.33 13.32 -9.51
N SER A 27 -44.00 14.53 -9.06
CA SER A 27 -44.97 15.62 -8.84
C SER A 27 -45.80 15.93 -10.09
N ARG A 28 -45.17 15.93 -11.27
CA ARG A 28 -45.88 16.12 -12.55
C ARG A 28 -46.83 14.98 -12.88
N HIS A 29 -46.50 13.74 -12.49
CA HIS A 29 -47.40 12.60 -12.67
C HIS A 29 -48.57 12.64 -11.69
N LEU A 30 -48.31 12.96 -10.41
CA LEU A 30 -49.32 13.04 -9.36
C LEU A 30 -50.39 14.11 -9.65
N SER A 31 -50.02 15.22 -10.30
CA SER A 31 -51.01 16.24 -10.71
C SER A 31 -51.94 15.76 -11.83
N GLY A 32 -51.54 14.76 -12.62
CA GLY A 32 -52.32 14.19 -13.71
C GLY A 32 -53.02 12.86 -13.39
N CYS A 33 -52.63 12.17 -12.32
CA CYS A 33 -53.18 10.86 -11.95
C CYS A 33 -53.68 10.86 -10.50
N SER A 34 -55.00 10.90 -10.33
CA SER A 34 -55.65 10.92 -9.01
C SER A 34 -55.42 9.65 -8.20
N ALA A 35 -55.28 8.49 -8.84
CA ALA A 35 -55.01 7.22 -8.17
C ALA A 35 -53.63 7.24 -7.49
N CYS A 36 -52.57 7.59 -8.24
CA CYS A 36 -51.23 7.69 -7.67
C CYS A 36 -51.12 8.84 -6.64
N ALA A 37 -51.85 9.94 -6.82
CA ALA A 37 -51.91 11.02 -5.83
C ALA A 37 -52.54 10.57 -4.50
N ALA A 38 -53.60 9.76 -4.55
CA ALA A 38 -54.22 9.20 -3.35
C ALA A 38 -53.26 8.26 -2.61
N GLU A 39 -52.46 7.48 -3.33
CA GLU A 39 -51.46 6.60 -2.72
C GLU A 39 -50.29 7.36 -2.09
N ASP A 40 -49.75 8.38 -2.77
CA ASP A 40 -48.73 9.26 -2.20
C ASP A 40 -49.21 9.93 -0.90
N ALA A 41 -50.46 10.39 -0.89
CA ALA A 41 -51.09 10.96 0.29
C ALA A 41 -51.25 9.93 1.43
N ALA A 42 -51.66 8.70 1.11
CA ALA A 42 -51.80 7.62 2.10
C ALA A 42 -50.45 7.23 2.72
N ALA A 43 -49.41 7.07 1.89
CA ALA A 43 -48.06 6.77 2.34
C ALA A 43 -47.50 7.91 3.22
N SER A 44 -47.67 9.16 2.78
CA SER A 44 -47.24 10.35 3.52
C SER A 44 -47.94 10.50 4.87
N ALA A 45 -49.21 10.10 4.97
CA ALA A 45 -49.98 10.16 6.22
C ALA A 45 -49.61 9.04 7.21
N THR A 46 -49.27 7.84 6.72
CA THR A 46 -48.98 6.68 7.58
C THR A 46 -47.57 6.71 8.17
N GLY A 47 -46.57 7.20 7.45
CA GLY A 47 -45.17 7.24 7.91
C GLY A 47 -44.98 7.89 9.29
N PRO A 48 -45.51 9.10 9.54
CA PRO A 48 -45.43 9.75 10.86
C PRO A 48 -46.09 8.93 11.98
N LEU A 49 -47.22 8.28 11.72
CA LEU A 49 -47.92 7.44 12.69
C LEU A 49 -47.11 6.21 13.08
N LEU A 50 -46.49 5.54 12.09
CA LEU A 50 -45.61 4.41 12.32
C LEU A 50 -44.37 4.81 13.13
N ARG A 51 -43.76 5.98 12.82
CA ARG A 51 -42.63 6.50 13.60
C ARG A 51 -43.02 6.85 15.03
N ALA A 52 -44.20 7.44 15.26
CA ALA A 52 -44.70 7.71 16.59
C ALA A 52 -44.91 6.43 17.40
N LEU A 53 -45.54 5.40 16.78
CA LEU A 53 -45.74 4.09 17.41
C LEU A 53 -44.40 3.41 17.73
N ALA A 54 -43.45 3.45 16.80
CA ALA A 54 -42.11 2.92 17.02
C ALA A 54 -41.41 3.64 18.20
N GLY A 55 -41.56 4.96 18.31
CA GLY A 55 -41.04 5.74 19.43
C GLY A 55 -41.65 5.36 20.78
N ILE A 56 -42.95 5.07 20.84
CA ILE A 56 -43.62 4.58 22.05
C ILE A 56 -43.06 3.21 22.44
N ARG A 57 -42.99 2.27 21.50
CA ARG A 57 -42.42 0.93 21.75
C ARG A 57 -40.95 0.98 22.14
N ALA A 58 -40.19 1.90 21.54
CA ALA A 58 -38.79 2.10 21.90
C ALA A 58 -38.65 2.56 23.36
N LYS A 59 -39.53 3.45 23.85
CA LYS A 59 -39.57 3.83 25.26
C LYS A 59 -39.89 2.65 26.18
N GLU A 60 -40.85 1.81 25.82
CA GLU A 60 -41.19 0.59 26.58
C GLU A 60 -40.01 -0.40 26.67
N LYS A 61 -39.16 -0.44 25.63
CA LYS A 61 -38.01 -1.33 25.52
C LYS A 61 -36.67 -0.66 25.80
N ALA A 62 -36.68 0.58 26.29
CA ALA A 62 -35.49 1.41 26.48
C ALA A 62 -34.30 0.68 27.12
N PRO A 63 -34.42 -0.01 28.28
CA PRO A 63 -33.26 -0.64 28.91
C PRO A 63 -32.64 -1.77 28.07
N ALA A 64 -33.45 -2.53 27.32
CA ALA A 64 -32.94 -3.58 26.44
C ALA A 64 -32.30 -2.99 25.17
N LEU A 65 -32.89 -1.92 24.62
CA LEU A 65 -32.36 -1.21 23.46
C LEU A 65 -31.06 -0.48 23.78
N ASP A 66 -30.95 0.14 24.95
CA ASP A 66 -29.73 0.82 25.40
C ASP A 66 -28.56 -0.17 25.55
N ALA A 67 -28.82 -1.34 26.15
CA ALA A 67 -27.84 -2.41 26.23
C ALA A 67 -27.39 -2.89 24.84
N MET A 68 -28.31 -3.04 23.89
CA MET A 68 -27.99 -3.39 22.50
C MET A 68 -27.20 -2.27 21.79
N TRP A 69 -27.57 -1.01 22.02
CA TRP A 69 -26.99 0.15 21.36
C TRP A 69 -25.50 0.33 21.67
N THR A 70 -25.06 -0.05 22.88
CA THR A 70 -23.63 -0.05 23.22
C THR A 70 -22.81 -0.95 22.29
N ARG A 71 -23.32 -2.15 21.97
CA ARG A 71 -22.67 -3.08 21.03
C ARG A 71 -22.68 -2.55 19.60
N VAL A 72 -23.81 -1.97 19.16
CA VAL A 72 -23.92 -1.36 17.83
C VAL A 72 -22.91 -0.22 17.67
N ARG A 73 -22.81 0.65 18.69
CA ARG A 73 -21.84 1.76 18.68
C ARG A 73 -20.41 1.24 18.65
N ALA A 74 -20.08 0.22 19.43
CA ALA A 74 -18.77 -0.41 19.41
C ALA A 74 -18.44 -0.98 18.01
N GLY A 75 -19.37 -1.70 17.39
CA GLY A 75 -19.16 -2.26 16.05
C GLY A 75 -19.02 -1.19 14.95
N ILE A 76 -19.71 -0.05 15.07
CA ILE A 76 -19.53 1.08 14.14
C ILE A 76 -18.13 1.69 14.29
N GLU A 77 -17.66 1.86 15.52
CA GLU A 77 -16.34 2.41 15.81
C GLU A 77 -15.23 1.48 15.31
N GLU A 78 -15.32 0.18 15.63
CA GLU A 78 -14.39 -0.85 15.12
C GLU A 78 -14.36 -0.87 13.59
N GLY A 79 -15.52 -0.78 12.94
CA GLY A 79 -15.61 -0.71 11.48
C GLY A 79 -15.00 0.57 10.89
N ARG A 80 -15.02 1.68 11.64
CA ARG A 80 -14.40 2.94 11.24
C ARG A 80 -12.88 2.86 11.34
N GLU A 81 -12.36 2.30 12.43
CA GLU A 81 -10.92 2.07 12.62
C GLU A 81 -10.37 1.10 11.57
N ALA A 82 -11.10 0.01 11.28
CA ALA A 82 -10.72 -0.95 10.24
C ALA A 82 -10.71 -0.36 8.81
N ARG A 83 -11.51 0.69 8.58
CA ARG A 83 -11.56 1.42 7.30
C ARG A 83 -10.54 2.54 7.19
N MET A 84 -9.85 2.90 8.27
CA MET A 84 -8.75 3.85 8.16
C MET A 84 -7.67 3.21 7.26
N PRO A 85 -7.33 3.82 6.12
CA PRO A 85 -6.32 3.25 5.25
C PRO A 85 -5.02 3.11 6.05
N PRO A 86 -4.29 1.99 5.92
CA PRO A 86 -2.99 1.85 6.56
C PRO A 86 -2.17 3.07 6.17
N SER A 87 -1.59 3.75 7.17
CA SER A 87 -0.98 5.07 7.03
C SER A 87 0.21 5.01 6.08
N TRP A 88 -0.08 5.10 4.78
CA TRP A 88 0.91 5.15 3.72
C TRP A 88 1.92 6.29 3.99
N ILE A 89 1.49 7.37 4.65
CA ILE A 89 2.34 8.47 5.10
C ILE A 89 3.41 7.99 6.10
N ALA A 90 3.07 7.12 7.06
CA ALA A 90 4.06 6.58 8.00
C ALA A 90 5.09 5.69 7.29
N ARG A 91 4.66 4.96 6.26
CA ARG A 91 5.52 4.12 5.43
C ARG A 91 6.46 4.92 4.52
N TRP A 92 6.27 6.22 4.31
CA TRP A 92 7.17 7.05 3.49
C TRP A 92 7.94 8.11 4.30
N ALA A 93 7.59 8.29 5.57
CA ALA A 93 8.21 9.27 6.46
C ALA A 93 9.72 9.03 6.72
N TRP A 94 10.20 7.80 6.57
CA TRP A 94 11.60 7.40 6.81
C TRP A 94 12.48 7.50 5.55
N ILE A 95 11.89 7.70 4.38
CA ILE A 95 12.62 7.79 3.10
C ILE A 95 13.57 8.99 3.06
N PRO A 96 13.18 10.21 3.50
CA PRO A 96 14.11 11.35 3.52
C PRO A 96 15.33 11.10 4.41
N ALA A 97 15.13 10.47 5.56
CA ALA A 97 16.21 10.13 6.49
C ALA A 97 17.14 9.07 5.88
N ALA A 98 16.58 8.03 5.25
CA ALA A 98 17.37 6.99 4.57
C ALA A 98 18.19 7.56 3.39
N VAL A 99 17.60 8.48 2.61
CA VAL A 99 18.31 9.16 1.50
C VAL A 99 19.45 10.03 2.04
N ALA A 100 19.21 10.81 3.10
CA ALA A 100 20.26 11.62 3.72
C ALA A 100 21.43 10.76 4.23
N LEU A 101 21.13 9.62 4.86
CA LEU A 101 22.14 8.65 5.31
C LEU A 101 22.94 8.05 4.15
N ALA A 102 22.27 7.69 3.05
CA ALA A 102 22.95 7.17 1.86
C ALA A 102 23.86 8.22 1.22
N VAL A 103 23.42 9.48 1.12
CA VAL A 103 24.25 10.58 0.60
C VAL A 103 25.45 10.83 1.50
N LEU A 104 25.27 10.81 2.82
CA LEU A 104 26.37 10.94 3.78
C LEU A 104 27.39 9.81 3.60
N ALA A 105 26.92 8.56 3.50
CA ALA A 105 27.79 7.41 3.28
C ALA A 105 28.58 7.53 1.97
N LEU A 106 27.98 8.10 0.91
CA LEU A 106 28.64 8.30 -0.38
C LEU A 106 29.67 9.44 -0.34
N LEU A 107 29.36 10.55 0.34
CA LEU A 107 30.28 11.67 0.52
C LEU A 107 31.51 11.31 1.36
N PHE A 108 31.30 10.49 2.39
CA PHE A 108 32.37 10.02 3.27
C PHE A 108 32.90 8.63 2.88
N TYR A 109 32.50 8.11 1.72
CA TYR A 109 33.05 6.86 1.22
C TYR A 109 34.53 7.10 0.89
N PRO A 110 35.47 6.43 1.56
CA PRO A 110 36.88 6.58 1.26
C PRO A 110 37.12 6.00 -0.14
N THR A 111 37.09 6.87 -1.14
CA THR A 111 37.60 6.56 -2.47
C THR A 111 39.11 6.44 -2.29
N GLY A 112 39.57 5.21 -2.03
CA GLY A 112 40.98 4.86 -1.80
C GLY A 112 41.84 5.22 -3.01
N THR A 113 42.13 6.50 -3.14
CA THR A 113 42.94 7.13 -4.19
C THR A 113 44.41 7.26 -3.78
N ASP A 114 44.76 6.81 -2.57
CA ASP A 114 46.14 6.66 -2.07
C ASP A 114 46.88 5.44 -2.65
N ARG A 115 46.52 4.97 -3.85
CA ARG A 115 47.42 4.08 -4.59
C ARG A 115 48.47 4.94 -5.29
N GLN A 116 49.63 5.08 -4.66
CA GLN A 116 50.81 5.66 -5.30
C GLN A 116 51.08 4.99 -6.65
N PRO A 117 51.49 5.75 -7.68
CA PRO A 117 51.86 5.17 -8.97
C PRO A 117 53.05 4.22 -8.79
N PHE A 118 52.85 2.97 -9.19
CA PHE A 118 53.85 1.89 -9.09
C PHE A 118 55.00 2.16 -10.06
N HIS A 119 56.16 2.55 -9.54
CA HIS A 119 57.40 2.73 -10.29
C HIS A 119 58.45 1.71 -9.82
N PRO A 120 58.51 0.50 -10.41
CA PRO A 120 59.54 -0.44 -10.03
C PRO A 120 60.85 -0.12 -10.76
N THR A 121 61.86 0.36 -10.04
CA THR A 121 63.19 0.65 -10.59
C THR A 121 64.19 -0.51 -10.47
N THR A 122 63.94 -1.53 -9.65
CA THR A 122 64.79 -2.73 -9.55
C THR A 122 64.03 -3.91 -8.95
N PHE A 123 64.14 -5.10 -9.54
CA PHE A 123 63.68 -6.36 -8.96
C PHE A 123 64.86 -7.33 -8.88
N ASP A 124 64.99 -8.03 -7.77
CA ASP A 124 65.95 -9.13 -7.62
C ASP A 124 65.29 -10.41 -8.16
N VAL A 125 65.91 -11.05 -9.15
CA VAL A 125 65.36 -12.24 -9.81
C VAL A 125 66.29 -13.41 -9.49
N SER A 126 65.88 -14.25 -8.54
CA SER A 126 66.58 -15.49 -8.22
C SER A 126 66.05 -16.61 -9.12
N VAL A 127 66.73 -16.89 -10.24
CA VAL A 127 66.42 -18.07 -11.07
C VAL A 127 67.13 -19.28 -10.45
N GLU A 128 66.38 -20.15 -9.77
CA GLU A 128 66.88 -21.48 -9.39
C GLU A 128 66.56 -22.47 -10.52
N ASP A 129 67.59 -22.97 -11.18
CA ASP A 129 67.47 -24.07 -12.14
C ASP A 129 67.41 -25.39 -11.37
N ILE A 130 66.23 -25.98 -11.29
CA ILE A 130 66.04 -27.33 -10.75
C ILE A 130 66.10 -28.27 -11.94
N GLU A 131 67.22 -28.99 -12.10
CA GLU A 131 67.35 -30.06 -13.10
C GLU A 131 66.28 -31.14 -12.86
N SER A 132 65.19 -31.04 -13.60
CA SER A 132 64.19 -32.09 -13.77
C SER A 132 64.16 -32.44 -15.26
N GLU A 133 64.20 -33.73 -15.61
CA GLU A 133 64.37 -34.21 -17.00
C GLU A 133 63.28 -33.75 -18.01
N ALA A 134 62.25 -32.99 -17.58
CA ALA A 134 61.12 -32.59 -18.41
C ALA A 134 60.70 -31.10 -18.33
N ALA A 135 61.23 -30.26 -17.43
CA ALA A 135 60.80 -28.86 -17.33
C ALA A 135 61.83 -27.95 -16.64
N THR A 136 61.93 -26.69 -17.10
CA THR A 136 62.66 -25.61 -16.42
C THR A 136 61.66 -24.76 -15.63
N VAL A 137 61.92 -24.55 -14.33
CA VAL A 137 61.08 -23.72 -13.47
C VAL A 137 61.84 -22.44 -13.10
N ALA A 138 61.21 -21.28 -13.32
CA ALA A 138 61.72 -20.00 -12.85
C ALA A 138 60.82 -19.45 -11.74
N LEU A 139 61.36 -19.32 -10.53
CA LEU A 139 60.70 -18.69 -9.40
C LEU A 139 61.08 -17.21 -9.35
N VAL A 140 60.11 -16.31 -9.48
CA VAL A 140 60.37 -14.88 -9.26
C VAL A 140 59.72 -14.48 -7.95
N ASP A 141 60.54 -14.38 -6.89
CA ASP A 141 60.10 -13.83 -5.61
C ASP A 141 60.07 -12.30 -5.71
N LYS A 142 58.90 -11.71 -5.41
CA LYS A 142 58.67 -10.26 -5.48
C LYS A 142 58.46 -9.66 -4.09
N GLY A 143 58.99 -10.28 -3.04
CA GLY A 143 58.91 -9.78 -1.67
C GLY A 143 57.59 -10.10 -0.98
N GLU A 144 57.54 -9.88 0.34
CA GLU A 144 56.50 -10.43 1.23
C GLU A 144 55.06 -9.94 0.93
N ASP A 145 54.90 -8.79 0.26
CA ASP A 145 53.60 -8.19 -0.05
C ASP A 145 53.13 -8.38 -1.51
N LEU A 146 53.85 -9.17 -2.32
CA LEU A 146 53.49 -9.42 -3.72
C LEU A 146 53.26 -10.92 -4.02
N PRO A 147 52.33 -11.24 -4.93
CA PRO A 147 52.07 -12.63 -5.31
C PRO A 147 53.31 -13.23 -5.98
N ARG A 148 53.78 -14.36 -5.45
CA ARG A 148 54.86 -15.16 -6.03
C ARG A 148 54.40 -15.71 -7.38
N VAL A 149 55.16 -15.43 -8.44
CA VAL A 149 54.83 -15.92 -9.78
C VAL A 149 55.80 -17.04 -10.14
N ILE A 150 55.26 -18.23 -10.38
CA ILE A 150 56.01 -19.42 -10.77
C ILE A 150 55.78 -19.63 -12.27
N TRP A 151 56.86 -19.62 -13.06
CA TRP A 151 56.81 -19.97 -14.48
C TRP A 151 57.38 -21.37 -14.65
N ILE A 152 56.58 -22.28 -15.19
CA ILE A 152 56.99 -23.64 -15.53
C ILE A 152 57.02 -23.72 -17.05
N ILE A 153 58.19 -23.92 -17.62
CA ILE A 153 58.39 -24.11 -19.06
C ILE A 153 58.69 -25.59 -19.26
N GLU A 154 57.68 -26.33 -19.70
CA GLU A 154 57.85 -27.73 -20.07
C GLU A 154 58.54 -27.80 -21.44
N ASP A 155 59.63 -28.58 -21.55
CA ASP A 155 60.30 -28.80 -22.82
C ASP A 155 59.46 -29.82 -23.60
N GLY A 156 58.76 -29.34 -24.64
CA GLY A 156 57.95 -30.17 -25.53
C GLY A 156 58.82 -31.08 -26.38
N LYS A 157 59.47 -32.07 -25.77
CA LYS A 157 60.08 -33.19 -26.48
C LYS A 157 58.98 -34.17 -26.86
N THR A 158 58.55 -34.09 -28.11
CA THR A 158 57.88 -35.17 -28.84
C THR A 158 58.69 -36.45 -28.82
#